data_AF-A0AAV3GNB8-F1
#
_entry.id   AF-A0AAV3GNB8-F1
#
_cell.length_a   1.000
_cell.length_b   1.000
_cell.length_c   1.000
_cell.angle_alpha   90.00
_cell.angle_beta   90.00
_cell.angle_gamma   90.00
#
_symmetry.space_group_name_H-M   'P 1'
#
loop_
_entity.id
_entity.type
_entity.pdbx_description
1 polymer ?
#
loop_
_entity_poly.entity_id
_entity_poly.type
_entity_poly.pdbx_seq_one_letter_code
_entity_poly.pdbx_strand_id
1 'polypeptide(L)'
;DEKKNQKGVKYFVPDFIFMFLDSIGREVEWQFEIELTLKTKRRYSQGVFPKYIKHLKNYEDARLIYVTPSSIIKEELDMFKEYFIDKEGDEYKEVFDRLHVFSAEEFESELKRLLEKDKFINWE
;
A
#
# COMPACT_ATOMS: atom_id res chain seq x y z
N ASP A 1 -37.06 25.84 -9.23
CA ASP A 1 -36.65 24.58 -8.60
C ASP A 1 -35.48 23.93 -9.31
N GLU A 2 -34.25 24.38 -9.05
CA GLU A 2 -33.04 23.74 -9.60
C GLU A 2 -31.94 23.66 -8.55
N LYS A 3 -32.05 22.65 -7.67
CA LYS A 3 -30.90 22.08 -6.96
C LYS A 3 -31.06 20.56 -6.94
N LYS A 4 -30.90 19.92 -8.10
CA LYS A 4 -30.68 18.48 -8.15
C LYS A 4 -29.31 18.23 -7.51
N ASN A 5 -29.33 17.64 -6.33
CA ASN A 5 -28.19 16.99 -5.66
C ASN A 5 -27.31 16.25 -6.68
N GLN A 6 -26.18 16.85 -7.08
CA GLN A 6 -25.09 16.09 -7.68
C GLN A 6 -24.46 15.25 -6.58
N LYS A 7 -25.04 14.07 -6.31
CA LYS A 7 -24.32 13.03 -5.57
C LYS A 7 -23.05 12.73 -6.37
N GLY A 8 -21.89 13.04 -5.80
CA GLY A 8 -20.60 12.82 -6.46
C GLY A 8 -20.50 11.42 -7.04
N VAL A 9 -19.95 11.32 -8.25
CA VAL A 9 -19.72 10.05 -8.94
C VAL A 9 -18.79 9.20 -8.07
N LYS A 10 -19.23 7.98 -7.71
CA LYS A 10 -18.38 7.02 -7.03
C LYS A 10 -17.57 6.27 -8.07
N TYR A 11 -16.25 6.42 -8.02
CA TYR A 11 -15.33 5.62 -8.81
C TYR A 11 -14.92 4.39 -8.00
N PHE A 12 -15.05 3.22 -8.61
CA PHE A 12 -14.55 1.97 -8.07
C PHE A 12 -13.25 1.64 -8.81
N VAL A 13 -12.18 1.42 -8.05
CA VAL A 13 -10.92 0.92 -8.60
C VAL A 13 -10.69 -0.45 -8.00
N PRO A 14 -10.48 -1.49 -8.82
CA PRO A 14 -10.20 -2.83 -8.30
C PRO A 14 -8.83 -2.87 -7.63
N ASP A 15 -8.71 -3.74 -6.63
CA ASP A 15 -7.42 -4.12 -6.06
C ASP A 15 -6.72 -5.09 -7.01
N PHE A 16 -5.39 -5.04 -7.09
CA PHE A 16 -4.58 -5.92 -7.94
C PHE A 16 -3.62 -6.73 -7.09
N ILE A 17 -3.33 -7.96 -7.54
CA ILE A 17 -2.27 -8.80 -6.99
C ILE A 17 -1.30 -9.08 -8.13
N PHE A 18 -0.05 -8.72 -7.93
CA PHE A 18 1.05 -9.15 -8.80
C PHE A 18 1.68 -10.39 -8.17
N MET A 19 1.80 -11.44 -8.99
CA MET A 19 2.37 -12.70 -8.55
C MET A 19 3.65 -12.93 -9.33
N PHE A 20 4.74 -13.13 -8.59
CA PHE A 20 6.05 -13.44 -9.12
C PHE A 20 6.41 -14.87 -8.76
N LEU A 21 7.16 -15.54 -9.64
CA LEU A 21 7.70 -16.87 -9.35
C LEU A 21 9.17 -16.74 -9.01
N ASP A 22 9.57 -17.39 -7.93
CA ASP A 22 10.97 -17.48 -7.56
C ASP A 22 11.75 -18.54 -8.34
N SER A 23 13.07 -18.56 -8.12
CA SER A 23 13.99 -19.52 -8.73
C SER A 23 13.71 -20.99 -8.35
N ILE A 24 12.96 -21.24 -7.27
CA ILE A 24 12.56 -22.56 -6.80
C ILE A 24 11.05 -22.84 -7.00
N GLY A 25 10.31 -21.94 -7.67
CA GLY A 25 8.88 -22.05 -7.98
C GLY A 25 7.91 -21.60 -6.87
N ARG A 26 8.37 -20.93 -5.81
CA ARG A 26 7.51 -20.27 -4.81
C ARG A 26 6.85 -19.04 -5.43
N GLU A 27 5.58 -18.83 -5.10
CA GLU A 27 4.84 -17.62 -5.45
C GLU A 27 5.11 -16.51 -4.44
N VAL A 28 5.50 -15.34 -4.95
CA VAL A 28 5.67 -14.12 -4.18
C VAL A 28 4.55 -13.16 -4.56
N GLU A 29 3.73 -12.79 -3.57
CA GLU A 29 2.55 -11.94 -3.76
C GLU A 29 2.83 -10.48 -3.41
N TRP A 30 2.60 -9.59 -4.36
CA TRP A 30 2.58 -8.15 -4.13
C TRP A 30 1.15 -7.64 -4.28
N GLN A 31 0.61 -7.10 -3.19
CA GLN A 31 -0.70 -6.46 -3.19
C GLN A 31 -0.58 -5.01 -3.64
N PHE A 32 -1.50 -4.59 -4.49
CA PHE A 32 -1.51 -3.26 -5.06
C PHE A 32 -2.88 -2.62 -4.94
N GLU A 33 -2.93 -1.44 -4.33
CA GLU A 33 -4.15 -0.69 -4.08
C GLU A 33 -4.07 0.74 -4.60
N ILE A 34 -5.16 1.21 -5.22
CA ILE A 34 -5.28 2.58 -5.68
C ILE A 34 -6.22 3.33 -4.74
N GLU A 35 -5.70 4.30 -4.01
CA GLU A 35 -6.47 5.13 -3.09
C GLU A 35 -6.79 6.48 -3.73
N LEU A 36 -7.97 6.58 -4.34
CA LEU A 36 -8.41 7.81 -5.01
C LEU A 36 -8.82 8.93 -4.03
N THR A 37 -9.23 8.58 -2.83
CA THR A 37 -9.77 9.51 -1.83
C THR A 37 -9.46 9.03 -0.43
N LEU A 38 -9.21 9.95 0.51
CA LEU A 38 -9.01 9.56 1.91
C LEU A 38 -10.25 8.86 2.49
N LYS A 39 -10.00 7.73 3.13
CA LYS A 39 -10.98 7.06 3.99
C LYS A 39 -11.01 7.76 5.35
N THR A 40 -12.02 7.43 6.15
CA THR A 40 -12.12 7.97 7.50
C THR A 40 -10.96 7.47 8.37
N LYS A 41 -10.52 8.28 9.34
CA LYS A 41 -9.46 7.89 10.29
C LYS A 41 -9.73 6.53 10.94
N ARG A 42 -10.99 6.29 11.35
CA ARG A 42 -11.44 5.01 11.91
C ARG A 42 -11.21 3.84 10.94
N ARG A 43 -11.46 4.03 9.64
CA ARG A 43 -11.29 2.98 8.64
C ARG A 43 -9.81 2.66 8.44
N TYR A 44 -8.93 3.67 8.42
CA TYR A 44 -7.49 3.44 8.38
C TYR A 44 -6.98 2.74 9.65
N SER A 45 -7.35 3.25 10.82
CA SER A 45 -6.80 2.77 12.10
C SER A 45 -7.39 1.44 12.61
N GLN A 46 -8.60 1.06 12.22
CA GLN A 46 -9.26 -0.15 12.71
C GLN A 46 -9.48 -1.22 11.64
N GLY A 47 -9.31 -0.90 10.36
CA GLY A 47 -9.62 -1.81 9.27
C GLY A 47 -8.44 -2.04 8.34
N VAL A 48 -8.09 -1.00 7.59
CA VAL A 48 -7.14 -1.04 6.47
C VAL A 48 -5.74 -1.42 6.96
N PHE A 49 -5.07 -0.56 7.71
CA PHE A 49 -3.70 -0.80 8.17
C PHE A 49 -3.55 -2.07 9.02
N PRO A 50 -4.42 -2.36 10.03
CA PRO A 50 -4.30 -3.59 10.81
C PRO A 50 -4.36 -4.87 9.97
N LYS A 51 -5.20 -4.91 8.92
CA LYS A 51 -5.29 -6.06 8.01
C LYS A 51 -3.97 -6.27 7.27
N TYR A 52 -3.37 -5.19 6.76
CA TYR A 52 -2.14 -5.28 5.99
C TYR A 52 -0.91 -5.56 6.82
N ILE A 53 -0.78 -4.91 7.98
CA ILE A 53 0.30 -5.19 8.91
C ILE A 53 0.27 -6.66 9.31
N LYS A 54 -0.93 -7.22 9.60
CA LYS A 54 -1.07 -8.65 9.88
C LYS A 54 -0.63 -9.52 8.71
N HIS A 55 -0.99 -9.17 7.47
CA HIS A 55 -0.57 -9.92 6.29
C HIS A 55 0.95 -9.87 6.11
N LEU A 56 1.56 -8.69 6.18
CA LEU A 56 3.00 -8.52 6.07
C LEU A 56 3.76 -9.22 7.21
N LYS A 57 3.23 -9.27 8.43
CA LYS A 57 3.81 -10.05 9.54
C LYS A 57 3.80 -11.57 9.28
N ASN A 58 2.80 -12.08 8.54
CA ASN A 58 2.67 -13.50 8.26
C ASN A 58 3.52 -13.96 7.07
N TYR A 59 3.80 -13.07 6.13
CA TYR A 59 4.49 -13.37 4.87
C TYR A 59 5.65 -12.39 4.68
N GLU A 60 6.89 -12.84 4.88
CA GLU A 60 8.10 -12.01 4.83
C GLU A 60 8.42 -11.45 3.43
N ASP A 61 7.99 -12.17 2.40
CA ASP A 61 8.15 -11.88 0.98
C ASP A 61 7.02 -11.00 0.42
N ALA A 62 5.91 -10.89 1.15
CA ALA A 62 4.80 -10.06 0.74
C ALA A 62 5.18 -8.58 0.76
N ARG A 63 4.64 -7.85 -0.23
CA ARG A 63 4.67 -6.40 -0.27
C ARG A 63 3.28 -5.83 -0.46
N LEU A 64 3.07 -4.63 0.07
CA LEU A 64 1.87 -3.86 -0.18
C LEU A 64 2.23 -2.49 -0.75
N ILE A 65 1.58 -2.13 -1.86
CA ILE A 65 1.84 -0.89 -2.59
C ILE A 65 0.53 -0.11 -2.68
N TYR A 66 0.49 1.05 -2.04
CA TYR A 66 -0.53 2.06 -2.23
C TYR A 66 -0.11 3.05 -3.30
N VAL A 67 -0.98 3.34 -4.25
CA VAL A 67 -0.81 4.44 -5.21
C VAL A 67 -1.93 5.44 -5.03
N THR A 68 -1.55 6.71 -4.93
CA THR A 68 -2.47 7.82 -4.67
C THR A 68 -2.39 8.83 -5.81
N PRO A 69 -3.49 9.52 -6.18
CA PRO A 69 -3.48 10.49 -7.26
C PRO A 69 -2.81 11.83 -6.88
N SER A 70 -2.51 12.05 -5.59
CA SER A 70 -1.94 13.32 -5.11
C SER A 70 -1.08 13.11 -3.87
N SER A 71 -0.02 13.90 -3.74
CA SER A 71 0.90 13.88 -2.60
C SER A 71 0.21 14.12 -1.24
N ILE A 72 -0.88 14.88 -1.21
CA ILE A 72 -1.67 15.12 0.03
C ILE A 72 -2.23 13.81 0.60
N ILE A 73 -2.76 12.93 -0.26
CA ILE A 73 -3.30 11.63 0.18
C ILE A 73 -2.16 10.73 0.64
N LYS A 74 -1.03 10.74 -0.07
CA LYS A 74 0.19 10.04 0.34
C LYS A 74 0.65 10.48 1.73
N GLU A 75 0.78 11.79 1.98
CA GLU A 75 1.24 12.32 3.27
C GLU A 75 0.35 11.86 4.42
N GLU A 76 -0.98 11.89 4.27
CA GLU A 76 -1.90 11.41 5.31
C GLU A 76 -1.77 9.88 5.52
N LEU A 77 -1.58 9.09 4.45
CA LEU A 77 -1.32 7.65 4.57
C LEU A 77 0.03 7.36 5.24
N ASP A 78 1.06 8.14 4.93
CA ASP A 78 2.37 8.08 5.60
C ASP A 78 2.22 8.40 7.10
N MET A 79 1.41 9.40 7.47
CA MET A 79 1.11 9.67 8.88
C MET A 79 0.44 8.48 9.59
N PHE A 80 -0.47 7.77 8.92
CA PHE A 80 -1.03 6.54 9.47
C PHE A 80 0.03 5.44 9.61
N LYS A 81 0.92 5.29 8.62
CA LYS A 81 2.03 4.35 8.68
C LYS A 81 2.93 4.62 9.89
N GLU A 82 3.36 5.86 10.09
CA GLU A 82 4.17 6.28 11.24
C GLU A 82 3.46 6.03 12.57
N TYR A 83 2.15 6.36 12.66
CA TYR A 83 1.36 6.04 13.85
C TYR A 83 1.40 4.55 14.22
N PHE A 84 1.40 3.65 13.24
CA PHE A 84 1.48 2.21 13.49
C PHE A 84 2.91 1.75 13.80
N ILE A 85 3.94 2.37 13.23
CA ILE A 85 5.34 2.13 13.60
C ILE A 85 5.53 2.43 15.09
N ASP A 86 5.12 3.62 15.53
CA ASP A 86 5.22 4.05 16.93
C ASP A 86 4.45 3.13 17.88
N LYS A 87 3.30 2.61 17.43
CA LYS A 87 2.43 1.76 18.24
C LYS A 87 2.96 0.33 18.40
N GLU A 88 3.50 -0.25 17.33
CA GLU A 88 3.98 -1.64 17.32
C GLU A 88 5.42 -1.75 17.84
N GLY A 89 6.23 -0.71 17.67
CA GLY A 89 7.63 -0.65 18.11
C GLY A 89 8.63 -1.00 16.99
N ASP A 90 9.89 -0.60 17.22
CA ASP A 90 10.99 -0.69 16.24
C ASP A 90 11.26 -2.12 15.73
N GLU A 91 10.90 -3.14 16.52
CA GLU A 91 11.03 -4.55 16.14
C GLU A 91 10.20 -4.93 14.90
N TYR A 92 9.18 -4.14 14.55
CA TYR A 92 8.36 -4.34 13.35
C TYR A 92 8.72 -3.41 12.19
N LYS A 93 9.82 -2.65 12.28
CA LYS A 93 10.22 -1.69 11.24
C LYS A 93 10.33 -2.33 9.86
N GLU A 94 10.89 -3.54 9.77
CA GLU A 94 11.00 -4.29 8.50
C GLU A 94 9.63 -4.64 7.88
N VAL A 95 8.58 -4.77 8.68
CA VAL A 95 7.20 -4.95 8.18
C VAL A 95 6.75 -3.68 7.47
N PHE A 96 7.02 -2.51 8.05
CA PHE A 96 6.65 -1.23 7.48
C PHE A 96 7.52 -0.83 6.29
N ASP A 97 8.77 -1.31 6.20
CA ASP A 97 9.62 -1.15 5.00
C ASP A 97 9.06 -1.89 3.77
N ARG A 98 8.12 -2.82 3.96
CA ARG A 98 7.40 -3.52 2.88
C ARG A 98 6.03 -2.94 2.57
N LEU A 99 5.61 -1.92 3.32
CA LEU A 99 4.41 -1.12 3.06
C LEU A 99 4.80 0.18 2.35
N HIS A 100 4.53 0.23 1.04
CA HIS A 100 4.90 1.35 0.19
C HIS A 100 3.70 2.25 -0.09
N VAL A 101 3.87 3.56 0.00
CA VAL A 101 2.86 4.55 -0.37
C VAL A 101 3.49 5.49 -1.38
N PHE A 102 2.95 5.51 -2.60
CA PHE A 102 3.44 6.32 -3.69
C PHE A 102 2.37 7.30 -4.15
N SER A 103 2.81 8.49 -4.54
CA SER A 103 2.02 9.41 -5.35
C SER A 103 2.11 9.02 -6.82
N ALA A 104 1.13 9.44 -7.61
CA ALA A 104 1.14 9.23 -9.05
C ALA A 104 2.38 9.84 -9.74
N GLU A 105 2.96 10.89 -9.15
CA GLU A 105 4.14 11.57 -9.67
C GLU A 105 5.42 10.74 -9.55
N GLU A 106 5.57 9.97 -8.46
CA GLU A 106 6.79 9.19 -8.19
C GLU A 106 6.61 7.68 -8.44
N PHE A 107 5.38 7.24 -8.72
CA PHE A 107 5.03 5.82 -8.80
C PHE A 107 5.92 5.03 -9.75
N GLU A 108 6.10 5.50 -10.99
CA GLU A 108 6.85 4.75 -11.99
C GLU A 108 8.32 4.59 -11.60
N SER A 109 8.95 5.66 -11.11
CA SER A 109 10.34 5.63 -10.69
C SER A 109 10.55 4.75 -9.45
N GLU A 110 9.69 4.87 -8.45
CA GLU A 110 9.83 4.10 -7.21
C GLU A 110 9.47 2.63 -7.41
N LEU A 111 8.49 2.31 -8.26
CA LEU A 111 8.19 0.92 -8.62
C LEU A 111 9.36 0.27 -9.35
N LYS A 112 9.98 0.94 -10.34
CA LYS A 112 11.18 0.42 -11.03
C LYS A 112 12.30 0.14 -10.05
N ARG A 113 12.60 1.10 -9.18
CA ARG A 113 13.62 0.94 -8.13
C ARG A 113 13.30 -0.22 -7.18
N LEU A 114 12.04 -0.40 -6.81
CA LEU A 114 11.62 -1.49 -5.95
C LEU A 114 11.78 -2.84 -6.65
N LEU A 115 11.37 -2.93 -7.92
CA LEU A 115 11.51 -4.11 -8.75
C LEU A 115 12.97 -4.48 -9.01
N GLU A 116 13.92 -3.55 -8.98
CA GLU A 116 15.36 -3.84 -9.13
C GLU A 116 16.02 -4.29 -7.82
N LYS A 117 15.50 -3.84 -6.67
CA LYS A 117 16.14 -4.04 -5.36
C LYS A 117 15.50 -5.14 -4.52
N ASP A 118 14.32 -5.61 -4.92
CA ASP A 118 13.62 -6.60 -4.14
C ASP A 118 14.33 -7.97 -4.22
N LYS A 119 14.78 -8.46 -3.06
CA LYS A 119 15.49 -9.74 -2.93
C LYS A 119 14.63 -10.97 -3.20
N PHE A 120 13.31 -10.83 -3.13
CA PHE A 120 12.33 -11.90 -3.41
C PHE A 120 11.81 -11.82 -4.86
N ILE A 121 12.34 -10.92 -5.69
CA ILE A 121 12.08 -10.89 -7.14
C ILE A 121 13.40 -11.08 -7.89
N ASN A 122 14.46 -10.40 -7.46
CA ASN A 122 15.79 -10.49 -8.06
C ASN A 122 16.65 -11.42 -7.23
N TRP A 123 16.50 -12.71 -7.53
CA TRP A 123 17.28 -13.80 -6.95
C TRP A 123 18.75 -13.66 -7.37
N GLU A 124 19.53 -12.88 -6.62
CA GLU A 124 21.00 -12.92 -6.64
C GLU A 124 21.56 -13.96 -5.65
#